data_AF-A0A7K5DR57-F1
#
_entry.id   AF-A0A7K5DR57-F1
#
_cell.length_a   1.000
_cell.length_b   1.000
_cell.length_c   1.000
_cell.angle_alpha   90.00
_cell.angle_beta   90.00
_cell.angle_gamma   90.00
#
_symmetry.space_group_name_H-M   'P 1'
#
loop_
_entity.id
_entity.type
_entity.pdbx_description
1 polymer ?
#
loop_
_entity_poly.entity_id
_entity_poly.type
_entity_poly.pdbx_seq_one_letter_code
_entity_poly.pdbx_strand_id
1 'polypeptide(L)'
;PAHGLCPHTDAEGVGEPRFYLLSKDSTETFGFCLHEELGCQGHIIRQIELGGVAQRRGLQDGDRLLQVNGHFVDHMDHMRVVQRIKASGNQVLLAVLDGDSYEAAKSLGRDLSLMLPADIHPRLCHVTRDKSGFGFTVSGPEGTKGTFQLSVRQDGPADRAGVPAGSWLLELNGDSVKSYSHTQLTKKLKQSGSKVTLLVASSAVEEFYRLRGLRVTAALADPAWLPFKARELHLVKGPAGYGFLLKEDDCISGGIGQFLWEVDEGLPAEQAGMKEGDRVLAVNGESIEGLDHEQTVLRIRAHEERVTLLVIDPAGDEFYHSVGLGDPGWSCP
;
A
#
# COMPACT_ATOMS: atom_id res chain seq x y z
N PRO A 1 -47.00 -12.03 26.42
CA PRO A 1 -46.05 -10.90 26.31
C PRO A 1 -45.01 -11.20 25.25
N ALA A 2 -44.95 -10.34 24.23
CA ALA A 2 -44.37 -10.57 22.91
C ALA A 2 -42.90 -11.02 22.91
N HIS A 3 -42.64 -12.14 22.22
CA HIS A 3 -41.35 -12.40 21.58
C HIS A 3 -41.26 -11.51 20.35
N GLY A 4 -40.51 -10.42 20.45
CA GLY A 4 -40.12 -9.60 19.31
C GLY A 4 -39.01 -10.30 18.54
N LEU A 5 -39.39 -11.19 17.61
CA LEU A 5 -38.53 -11.54 16.48
C LEU A 5 -38.42 -10.27 15.62
N CYS A 6 -37.25 -9.61 15.66
CA CYS A 6 -36.91 -8.66 14.62
C CYS A 6 -36.86 -9.43 13.30
N PRO A 7 -37.65 -9.06 12.27
CA PRO A 7 -37.45 -9.61 10.96
C PRO A 7 -36.11 -9.07 10.46
N HIS A 8 -35.14 -9.96 10.26
CA HIS A 8 -34.10 -9.72 9.27
C HIS A 8 -34.84 -9.55 7.94
N THR A 9 -35.01 -8.30 7.49
CA THR A 9 -35.32 -8.04 6.10
C THR A 9 -34.14 -8.58 5.29
N ASP A 10 -34.32 -9.77 4.74
CA ASP A 10 -33.52 -10.25 3.63
C ASP A 10 -33.48 -9.12 2.59
N ALA A 11 -32.28 -8.58 2.37
CA ALA A 11 -32.01 -7.61 1.32
C ALA A 11 -32.11 -8.35 -0.02
N GLU A 12 -33.33 -8.67 -0.46
CA GLU A 12 -33.57 -9.38 -1.70
C GLU A 12 -32.93 -8.62 -2.88
N GLY A 13 -31.87 -9.20 -3.44
CA GLY A 13 -31.39 -8.88 -4.80
C GLY A 13 -30.08 -8.10 -4.93
N VAL A 14 -29.41 -7.66 -3.86
CA VAL A 14 -28.09 -7.01 -3.98
C VAL A 14 -27.01 -7.95 -3.44
N GLY A 15 -26.11 -8.40 -4.31
CA GLY A 15 -24.96 -9.22 -3.96
C GLY A 15 -23.96 -8.53 -3.02
N GLU A 16 -23.04 -9.31 -2.47
CA GLU A 16 -21.99 -8.80 -1.58
C GLU A 16 -20.72 -8.42 -2.37
N PRO A 17 -19.97 -7.38 -1.92
CA PRO A 17 -18.69 -7.04 -2.52
C PRO A 17 -17.67 -8.17 -2.39
N ARG A 18 -16.97 -8.47 -3.49
CA ARG A 18 -15.90 -9.45 -3.57
C ARG A 18 -14.54 -8.77 -3.55
N PHE A 19 -13.56 -9.41 -2.94
CA PHE A 19 -12.23 -8.84 -2.72
C PHE A 19 -11.16 -9.67 -3.42
N TYR A 20 -10.34 -9.02 -4.23
CA TYR A 20 -9.32 -9.65 -5.05
C TYR A 20 -7.96 -9.03 -4.77
N LEU A 21 -7.08 -9.79 -4.12
CA LEU A 21 -5.66 -9.46 -4.05
C LEU A 21 -4.96 -9.97 -5.31
N LEU A 22 -4.67 -9.04 -6.22
CA LEU A 22 -3.91 -9.31 -7.43
C LEU A 22 -2.42 -9.11 -7.12
N SER A 23 -1.59 -10.00 -7.65
CA SER A 23 -0.13 -9.91 -7.53
C SER A 23 0.47 -10.28 -8.87
N LYS A 24 1.26 -9.38 -9.43
CA LYS A 24 1.95 -9.52 -10.71
C LYS A 24 3.46 -9.52 -10.49
N ASP A 25 4.20 -10.11 -11.42
CA ASP A 25 5.64 -9.88 -11.52
C ASP A 25 5.95 -8.61 -12.34
N SER A 26 7.23 -8.35 -12.60
CA SER A 26 7.68 -7.20 -13.39
C SER A 26 7.41 -7.33 -14.90
N THR A 27 7.00 -8.50 -15.38
CA THR A 27 6.83 -8.81 -16.81
C THR A 27 5.37 -8.91 -17.25
N GLU A 28 4.44 -9.15 -16.31
CA GLU A 28 3.00 -9.21 -16.58
C GLU A 28 2.26 -7.96 -16.07
N THR A 29 1.06 -7.71 -16.63
CA THR A 29 0.11 -6.71 -16.11
C THR A 29 -0.87 -7.37 -15.13
N PHE A 30 -1.78 -6.61 -14.51
CA PHE A 30 -2.86 -7.22 -13.73
C PHE A 30 -3.91 -7.95 -14.60
N GLY A 31 -3.86 -7.82 -15.92
CA GLY A 31 -4.67 -8.61 -16.86
C GLY A 31 -6.14 -8.19 -16.96
N PHE A 32 -6.43 -6.90 -16.80
CA PHE A 32 -7.76 -6.32 -17.02
C PHE A 32 -7.64 -4.86 -17.49
N CYS A 33 -8.70 -4.36 -18.13
CA CYS A 33 -8.85 -2.95 -18.45
C CYS A 33 -9.96 -2.32 -17.60
N LEU A 34 -9.72 -1.10 -17.13
CA LEU A 34 -10.76 -0.30 -16.48
C LEU A 34 -11.42 0.58 -17.54
N HIS A 35 -12.74 0.59 -17.60
CA HIS A 35 -13.52 1.40 -18.54
C HIS A 35 -14.50 2.30 -17.80
N GLU A 36 -14.76 3.47 -18.39
CA GLU A 36 -15.90 4.33 -18.08
C GLU A 36 -16.80 4.34 -19.32
N GLU A 37 -18.01 3.79 -19.20
CA GLU A 37 -18.95 3.64 -20.31
C GLU A 37 -19.98 4.77 -20.29
N LEU A 38 -20.30 5.32 -21.46
CA LEU A 38 -21.16 6.48 -21.59
C LEU A 38 -22.59 6.13 -21.12
N GLY A 39 -23.05 6.79 -20.05
CA GLY A 39 -24.36 6.52 -19.44
C GLY A 39 -24.36 5.48 -18.33
N CYS A 40 -23.22 4.87 -18.02
CA CYS A 40 -23.04 4.00 -16.85
C CYS A 40 -22.35 4.78 -15.72
N GLN A 41 -22.71 4.49 -14.47
CA GLN A 41 -22.00 5.02 -13.30
C GLN A 41 -20.88 4.09 -12.87
N GLY A 42 -19.85 4.67 -12.25
CA GLY A 42 -18.71 3.96 -11.67
C GLY A 42 -17.71 3.46 -12.72
N HIS A 43 -16.79 2.61 -12.26
CA HIS A 43 -15.71 2.08 -13.10
C HIS A 43 -15.88 0.58 -13.35
N ILE A 44 -15.76 0.18 -14.60
CA ILE A 44 -16.11 -1.17 -15.07
C ILE A 44 -14.84 -1.95 -15.39
N ILE A 45 -14.74 -3.16 -14.85
CA ILE A 45 -13.73 -4.13 -15.23
C ILE A 45 -14.15 -4.75 -16.57
N ARG A 46 -13.29 -4.63 -17.57
CA ARG A 46 -13.48 -5.20 -18.91
C ARG A 46 -12.20 -5.87 -19.42
N GLN A 47 -12.34 -6.63 -20.50
CA GLN A 47 -11.21 -7.18 -21.26
C GLN A 47 -10.24 -7.96 -20.37
N ILE A 48 -10.79 -8.89 -19.59
CA ILE A 48 -9.98 -9.75 -18.74
C ILE A 48 -9.13 -10.66 -19.62
N GLU A 49 -7.81 -10.56 -19.47
CA GLU A 49 -6.84 -11.32 -20.24
C GLU A 49 -6.94 -12.82 -19.91
N LEU A 50 -7.03 -13.64 -20.96
CA LEU A 50 -7.08 -15.10 -20.81
C LEU A 50 -5.76 -15.61 -20.23
N GLY A 51 -5.85 -16.30 -19.10
CA GLY A 51 -4.71 -16.80 -18.34
C GLY A 51 -4.01 -15.73 -17.50
N GLY A 52 -4.44 -14.46 -17.52
CA GLY A 52 -3.82 -13.35 -16.78
C GLY A 52 -4.13 -13.35 -15.27
N VAL A 53 -3.47 -12.46 -14.51
CA VAL A 53 -3.58 -12.38 -13.04
C VAL A 53 -5.03 -12.24 -12.57
N ALA A 54 -5.78 -11.29 -13.15
CA ALA A 54 -7.19 -11.05 -12.83
C ALA A 54 -8.06 -12.30 -13.03
N GLN A 55 -7.93 -12.97 -14.18
CA GLN A 55 -8.73 -14.17 -14.47
C GLN A 55 -8.40 -15.32 -13.52
N ARG A 56 -7.12 -15.56 -13.23
CA ARG A 56 -6.68 -16.62 -12.30
C ARG A 56 -7.24 -16.41 -10.89
N ARG A 57 -7.54 -15.16 -10.52
CA ARG A 57 -8.16 -14.79 -9.25
C ARG A 57 -9.69 -14.80 -9.29
N GLY A 58 -10.29 -14.98 -10.47
CA GLY A 58 -11.74 -15.04 -10.65
C GLY A 58 -12.44 -13.69 -10.74
N LEU A 59 -11.70 -12.63 -11.10
CA LEU A 59 -12.29 -11.34 -11.47
C LEU A 59 -13.10 -11.53 -12.77
N GLN A 60 -14.24 -10.85 -12.89
CA GLN A 60 -15.17 -11.05 -14.02
C GLN A 60 -15.38 -9.77 -14.84
N ASP A 61 -15.61 -9.95 -16.13
CA ASP A 61 -15.98 -8.85 -17.03
C ASP A 61 -17.37 -8.33 -16.63
N GLY A 62 -17.51 -7.01 -16.53
CA GLY A 62 -18.72 -6.35 -16.05
C GLY A 62 -18.73 -6.02 -14.55
N ASP A 63 -17.77 -6.53 -13.78
CA ASP A 63 -17.61 -6.16 -12.37
C ASP A 63 -17.38 -4.64 -12.21
N ARG A 64 -17.96 -4.06 -11.16
CA ARG A 64 -17.88 -2.64 -10.81
C ARG A 64 -16.87 -2.43 -9.68
N LEU A 65 -15.86 -1.62 -9.93
CA LEU A 65 -14.79 -1.34 -8.97
C LEU A 65 -15.25 -0.35 -7.91
N LEU A 66 -15.28 -0.80 -6.65
CA LEU A 66 -15.70 0.02 -5.51
C LEU A 66 -14.54 0.52 -4.66
N GLN A 67 -13.50 -0.29 -4.44
CA GLN A 67 -12.29 0.13 -3.72
C GLN A 67 -11.00 -0.33 -4.38
N VAL A 68 -9.95 0.49 -4.21
CA VAL A 68 -8.56 0.18 -4.52
C VAL A 68 -7.74 0.39 -3.25
N ASN A 69 -7.13 -0.67 -2.71
CA ASN A 69 -6.37 -0.67 -1.46
C ASN A 69 -7.11 0.08 -0.34
N GLY A 70 -8.38 -0.29 -0.10
CA GLY A 70 -9.22 0.27 0.98
C GLY A 70 -9.79 1.67 0.72
N HIS A 71 -9.33 2.37 -0.32
CA HIS A 71 -9.92 3.65 -0.72
C HIS A 71 -11.14 3.44 -1.60
N PHE A 72 -12.27 4.06 -1.23
CA PHE A 72 -13.48 4.07 -2.05
C PHE A 72 -13.28 4.91 -3.31
N VAL A 73 -13.56 4.33 -4.48
CA VAL A 73 -13.26 4.94 -5.79
C VAL A 73 -14.46 5.17 -6.68
N ASP A 74 -15.67 4.75 -6.28
CA ASP A 74 -16.86 4.80 -7.14
C ASP A 74 -17.23 6.21 -7.65
N HIS A 75 -16.88 7.25 -6.90
CA HIS A 75 -17.13 8.66 -7.24
C HIS A 75 -15.88 9.40 -7.70
N MET A 76 -14.77 8.68 -7.87
CA MET A 76 -13.52 9.29 -8.29
C MET A 76 -13.48 9.46 -9.80
N ASP A 77 -12.69 10.43 -10.25
CA ASP A 77 -12.37 10.56 -11.68
C ASP A 77 -11.63 9.30 -12.17
N HIS A 78 -11.98 8.85 -13.38
CA HIS A 78 -11.43 7.64 -13.99
C HIS A 78 -9.90 7.63 -14.02
N MET A 79 -9.27 8.74 -14.42
CA MET A 79 -7.81 8.84 -14.48
C MET A 79 -7.19 8.71 -13.09
N ARG A 80 -7.83 9.28 -12.06
CA ARG A 80 -7.34 9.16 -10.69
C ARG A 80 -7.42 7.71 -10.18
N VAL A 81 -8.43 6.94 -10.56
CA VAL A 81 -8.54 5.52 -10.21
C VAL A 81 -7.46 4.70 -10.91
N VAL A 82 -7.23 4.95 -12.20
CA VAL A 82 -6.14 4.31 -12.96
C VAL A 82 -4.78 4.61 -12.32
N GLN A 83 -4.53 5.86 -11.94
CA GLN A 83 -3.30 6.25 -11.24
C GLN A 83 -3.14 5.51 -9.91
N ARG A 84 -4.21 5.35 -9.11
CA ARG A 84 -4.16 4.59 -7.84
C ARG A 84 -3.79 3.12 -8.06
N ILE A 85 -4.37 2.47 -9.08
CA ILE A 85 -4.05 1.07 -9.40
C ILE A 85 -2.59 0.96 -9.85
N LYS A 86 -2.12 1.86 -10.71
CA LYS A 86 -0.72 1.89 -11.15
C LYS A 86 0.26 2.15 -10.00
N ALA A 87 -0.10 3.06 -9.08
CA ALA A 87 0.71 3.39 -7.91
C ALA A 87 0.78 2.25 -6.86
N SER A 88 -0.05 1.21 -7.00
CA SER A 88 -0.01 0.02 -6.13
C SER A 88 1.17 -0.91 -6.45
N GLY A 89 1.93 -0.64 -7.51
CA GLY A 89 3.09 -1.43 -7.91
C GLY A 89 2.69 -2.85 -8.31
N ASN A 90 3.27 -3.85 -7.65
CA ASN A 90 3.09 -5.26 -8.00
C ASN A 90 1.92 -5.96 -7.26
N GLN A 91 1.28 -5.29 -6.30
CA GLN A 91 0.16 -5.86 -5.56
C GLN A 91 -0.97 -4.85 -5.40
N VAL A 92 -2.20 -5.23 -5.75
CA VAL A 92 -3.37 -4.38 -5.56
C VAL A 92 -4.53 -5.20 -4.99
N LEU A 93 -5.20 -4.65 -3.97
CA LEU A 93 -6.42 -5.18 -3.40
C LEU A 93 -7.62 -4.42 -3.97
N LEU A 94 -8.44 -5.11 -4.76
CA LEU A 94 -9.66 -4.55 -5.35
C LEU A 94 -10.87 -5.04 -4.57
N ALA A 95 -11.83 -4.15 -4.27
CA ALA A 95 -13.18 -4.54 -3.89
C ALA A 95 -14.11 -4.25 -5.07
N VAL A 96 -14.87 -5.25 -5.51
CA VAL A 96 -15.77 -5.14 -6.66
C VAL A 96 -17.15 -5.66 -6.33
N LEU A 97 -18.15 -5.16 -7.02
CA LEU A 97 -19.53 -5.65 -6.98
C LEU A 97 -19.93 -6.09 -8.38
N ASP A 98 -20.72 -7.16 -8.52
CA ASP A 98 -21.22 -7.53 -9.85
C ASP A 98 -22.10 -6.42 -10.44
N GLY A 99 -22.10 -6.32 -11.77
CA GLY A 99 -22.79 -5.25 -12.48
C GLY A 99 -24.27 -5.15 -12.14
N ASP A 100 -24.99 -6.27 -12.09
CA ASP A 100 -26.43 -6.30 -11.81
C ASP A 100 -26.73 -5.79 -10.39
N SER A 101 -25.97 -6.26 -9.39
CA SER A 101 -26.11 -5.81 -8.00
C SER A 101 -25.72 -4.34 -7.83
N TYR A 102 -24.74 -3.86 -8.59
CA TYR A 102 -24.37 -2.45 -8.58
C TYR A 102 -25.51 -1.56 -9.10
N GLU A 103 -26.06 -1.88 -10.28
CA GLU A 103 -27.17 -1.12 -10.86
C GLU A 103 -28.41 -1.18 -9.95
N ALA A 104 -28.71 -2.34 -9.37
CA ALA A 104 -29.76 -2.49 -8.37
C ALA A 104 -29.53 -1.58 -7.15
N ALA A 105 -28.33 -1.61 -6.56
CA ALA A 105 -27.99 -0.76 -5.42
C ALA A 105 -28.09 0.74 -5.73
N LYS A 106 -27.63 1.17 -6.92
CA LYS A 106 -27.74 2.56 -7.39
C LYS A 106 -29.19 2.99 -7.58
N SER A 107 -30.02 2.15 -8.19
CA SER A 107 -31.44 2.44 -8.40
C SER A 107 -32.21 2.60 -7.09
N LEU A 108 -31.78 1.89 -6.04
CA LEU A 108 -32.31 1.99 -4.68
C LEU A 108 -31.71 3.17 -3.88
N GLY A 109 -30.78 3.93 -4.45
CA GLY A 109 -30.10 5.04 -3.78
C GLY A 109 -29.23 4.59 -2.61
N ARG A 110 -28.72 3.35 -2.61
CA ARG A 110 -27.86 2.83 -1.54
C ARG A 110 -26.48 3.49 -1.60
N ASP A 111 -25.96 3.80 -0.42
CA ASP A 111 -24.56 4.18 -0.27
C ASP A 111 -23.68 2.92 -0.28
N LEU A 112 -23.00 2.71 -1.40
CA LEU A 112 -22.12 1.55 -1.63
C LEU A 112 -20.92 1.53 -0.69
N SER A 113 -20.52 2.68 -0.12
CA SER A 113 -19.41 2.73 0.85
C SER A 113 -19.74 1.99 2.13
N LEU A 114 -21.02 1.90 2.51
CA LEU A 114 -21.49 1.19 3.70
C LEU A 114 -21.48 -0.33 3.53
N MET A 115 -21.31 -0.84 2.31
CA MET A 115 -21.17 -2.28 2.04
C MET A 115 -19.73 -2.77 2.25
N LEU A 116 -18.80 -1.85 2.50
CA LEU A 116 -17.38 -2.12 2.57
C LEU A 116 -16.88 -2.01 4.02
N PRO A 117 -15.83 -2.77 4.38
CA PRO A 117 -15.21 -2.65 5.70
C PRO A 117 -14.62 -1.25 5.89
N ALA A 118 -14.76 -0.71 7.11
CA ALA A 118 -14.26 0.62 7.46
C ALA A 118 -12.72 0.69 7.47
N ASP A 119 -12.06 -0.40 7.86
CA ASP A 119 -10.61 -0.52 7.86
C ASP A 119 -10.19 -1.93 7.46
N ILE A 120 -9.22 -2.00 6.54
CA ILE A 120 -8.61 -3.23 6.06
C ILE A 120 -7.09 -3.16 6.09
N HIS A 121 -6.50 -2.11 6.64
CA HIS A 121 -5.07 -1.89 6.52
C HIS A 121 -4.32 -2.54 7.69
N PRO A 122 -3.38 -3.47 7.43
CA PRO A 122 -2.36 -3.77 8.42
C PRO A 122 -1.47 -2.54 8.66
N ARG A 123 -0.66 -2.59 9.72
CA ARG A 123 0.38 -1.57 9.98
C ARG A 123 1.75 -2.20 9.89
N LEU A 124 2.65 -1.51 9.21
CA LEU A 124 4.07 -1.86 9.18
C LEU A 124 4.82 -0.96 10.15
N CYS A 125 5.20 -1.50 11.30
CA CYS A 125 5.81 -0.73 12.37
C CYS A 125 7.30 -1.05 12.48
N HIS A 126 8.16 -0.03 12.49
CA HIS A 126 9.59 -0.20 12.74
C HIS A 126 9.94 0.24 14.16
N VAL A 127 10.26 -0.74 15.01
CA VAL A 127 10.49 -0.53 16.44
C VAL A 127 11.99 -0.56 16.73
N THR A 128 12.50 0.53 17.28
CA THR A 128 13.86 0.59 17.84
C THR A 128 13.79 0.41 19.36
N ARG A 129 14.42 -0.63 19.90
CA ARG A 129 14.39 -0.90 21.35
C ARG A 129 15.13 0.16 22.15
N ASP A 130 14.69 0.38 23.38
CA ASP A 130 15.43 1.15 24.38
C ASP A 130 16.07 0.22 25.42
N LYS A 131 16.55 0.77 26.54
CA LYS A 131 17.16 0.01 27.65
C LYS A 131 16.23 -1.06 28.25
N SER A 132 14.91 -0.91 28.07
CA SER A 132 13.86 -1.81 28.56
C SER A 132 13.34 -2.79 27.49
N GLY A 133 13.95 -2.82 26.30
CA GLY A 133 13.55 -3.68 25.19
C GLY A 133 12.63 -2.99 24.18
N PHE A 134 11.89 -3.77 23.40
CA PHE A 134 11.04 -3.23 22.33
C PHE A 134 9.69 -2.67 22.83
N GLY A 135 9.35 -2.84 24.11
CA GLY A 135 8.10 -2.34 24.68
C GLY A 135 6.86 -3.14 24.29
N PHE A 136 7.01 -4.39 23.86
CA PHE A 136 5.90 -5.33 23.68
C PHE A 136 6.26 -6.72 24.19
N THR A 137 5.24 -7.51 24.52
CA THR A 137 5.36 -8.96 24.74
C THR A 137 4.52 -9.70 23.71
N VAL A 138 4.90 -10.95 23.43
CA VAL A 138 4.16 -11.81 22.50
C VAL A 138 3.45 -12.88 23.31
N SER A 139 2.17 -13.06 23.05
CA SER A 139 1.36 -14.17 23.55
C SER A 139 0.83 -15.00 22.37
N GLY A 140 0.53 -16.28 22.61
CA GLY A 140 -0.02 -17.16 21.59
C GLY A 140 -0.50 -18.46 22.23
N PRO A 141 -1.49 -19.16 21.65
CA PRO A 141 -1.98 -20.41 22.20
C PRO A 141 -0.87 -21.48 22.24
N GLU A 142 -0.74 -22.19 23.35
CA GLU A 142 0.25 -23.26 23.48
C GLU A 142 0.08 -24.32 22.39
N GLY A 143 1.19 -24.79 21.83
CA GLY A 143 1.20 -25.78 20.75
C GLY A 143 0.76 -25.26 19.37
N THR A 144 0.24 -24.03 19.27
CA THR A 144 -0.20 -23.44 17.99
C THR A 144 0.92 -22.62 17.36
N LYS A 145 1.18 -22.87 16.07
CA LYS A 145 2.15 -22.10 15.28
C LYS A 145 1.48 -20.90 14.63
N GLY A 146 2.24 -19.82 14.44
CA GLY A 146 1.83 -18.69 13.62
C GLY A 146 0.75 -17.79 14.17
N THR A 147 0.28 -18.02 15.39
CA THR A 147 -0.78 -17.25 16.03
C THR A 147 -0.19 -16.49 17.20
N PHE A 148 0.09 -15.20 16.99
CA PHE A 148 0.81 -14.37 17.94
C PHE A 148 0.10 -13.02 18.12
N GLN A 149 -0.25 -12.70 19.36
CA GLN A 149 -0.85 -11.41 19.73
C GLN A 149 0.15 -10.59 20.55
N LEU A 150 0.24 -9.30 20.24
CA LEU A 150 1.15 -8.37 20.88
C LEU A 150 0.46 -7.61 22.01
N SER A 151 1.03 -7.68 23.21
CA SER A 151 0.69 -6.77 24.30
C SER A 151 1.71 -5.65 24.33
N VAL A 152 1.26 -4.43 24.02
CA VAL A 152 2.12 -3.26 23.87
C VAL A 152 2.09 -2.44 25.16
N ARG A 153 3.27 -2.05 25.64
CA ARG A 153 3.41 -1.18 26.81
C ARG A 153 3.17 0.26 26.37
N GLN A 154 2.22 0.93 27.03
CA GLN A 154 1.96 2.36 26.83
C GLN A 154 3.24 3.19 26.95
N ASP A 155 3.40 4.15 26.05
CA ASP A 155 4.58 5.00 25.91
C ASP A 155 5.90 4.22 25.73
N GLY A 156 5.82 2.92 25.40
CA GLY A 156 6.97 2.09 25.06
C GLY A 156 7.45 2.33 23.63
N PRO A 157 8.61 1.78 23.24
CA PRO A 157 9.09 1.91 21.87
C PRO A 157 8.12 1.42 20.79
N ALA A 158 7.44 0.29 21.02
CA ALA A 158 6.44 -0.23 20.09
C ALA A 158 5.20 0.67 19.97
N ASP A 159 4.74 1.23 21.08
CA ASP A 159 3.60 2.16 21.08
C ASP A 159 3.93 3.44 20.28
N ARG A 160 5.12 4.02 20.52
CA ARG A 160 5.63 5.17 19.75
C ARG A 160 5.85 4.87 18.27
N ALA A 161 6.13 3.61 17.94
CA ALA A 161 6.24 3.14 16.56
C ALA A 161 4.87 2.80 15.92
N GLY A 162 3.76 3.00 16.63
CA GLY A 162 2.41 2.83 16.11
C GLY A 162 1.84 1.42 16.18
N VAL A 163 2.49 0.51 16.91
CA VAL A 163 2.01 -0.88 17.08
C VAL A 163 0.74 -0.87 17.94
N PRO A 164 -0.43 -1.29 17.42
CA PRO A 164 -1.64 -1.30 18.21
C PRO A 164 -1.59 -2.36 19.31
N ALA A 165 -2.01 -1.99 20.52
CA ALA A 165 -2.16 -2.95 21.61
C ALA A 165 -3.18 -4.04 21.24
N GLY A 166 -2.85 -5.31 21.48
CA GLY A 166 -3.70 -6.45 21.14
C GLY A 166 -3.68 -6.82 19.65
N SER A 167 -2.81 -6.22 18.83
CA SER A 167 -2.68 -6.58 17.42
C SER A 167 -2.08 -7.97 17.21
N TRP A 168 -2.46 -8.63 16.12
CA TRP A 168 -1.87 -9.85 15.62
C TRP A 168 -0.56 -9.57 14.88
N LEU A 169 0.49 -10.34 15.18
CA LEU A 169 1.74 -10.31 14.44
C LEU A 169 1.66 -11.23 13.22
N LEU A 170 1.90 -10.66 12.04
CA LEU A 170 1.81 -11.34 10.75
C LEU A 170 3.18 -11.61 10.12
N GLU A 171 4.08 -10.64 10.22
CA GLU A 171 5.46 -10.74 9.73
C GLU A 171 6.45 -10.10 10.72
N LEU A 172 7.65 -10.66 10.81
CA LEU A 172 8.79 -10.13 11.57
C LEU A 172 9.97 -9.96 10.61
N ASN A 173 10.42 -8.72 10.40
CA ASN A 173 11.51 -8.35 9.48
C ASN A 173 11.28 -8.89 8.05
N GLY A 174 10.05 -8.80 7.55
CA GLY A 174 9.67 -9.32 6.22
C GLY A 174 9.39 -10.82 6.16
N ASP A 175 9.70 -11.58 7.21
CA ASP A 175 9.41 -13.01 7.28
C ASP A 175 8.02 -13.29 7.86
N SER A 176 7.19 -14.06 7.16
CA SER A 176 5.90 -14.52 7.69
C SER A 176 6.08 -15.37 8.94
N VAL A 177 5.35 -15.04 10.01
CA VAL A 177 5.40 -15.80 11.26
C VAL A 177 4.49 -17.03 11.27
N LYS A 178 3.69 -17.26 10.22
CA LYS A 178 2.68 -18.34 10.17
C LYS A 178 3.21 -19.75 10.50
N SER A 179 4.48 -20.01 10.21
CA SER A 179 5.12 -21.31 10.47
C SER A 179 5.91 -21.36 11.78
N TYR A 180 6.04 -20.24 12.49
CA TYR A 180 6.89 -20.11 13.66
C TYR A 180 6.23 -20.71 14.90
N SER A 181 7.02 -21.41 15.72
CA SER A 181 6.71 -21.65 17.13
C SER A 181 7.04 -20.43 17.98
N HIS A 182 6.51 -20.38 19.21
CA HIS A 182 6.86 -19.34 20.18
C HIS A 182 8.37 -19.27 20.44
N THR A 183 9.05 -20.42 20.49
CA THR A 183 10.51 -20.50 20.69
C THR A 183 11.28 -19.97 19.48
N GLN A 184 10.85 -20.29 18.25
CA GLN A 184 11.45 -19.77 17.02
C GLN A 184 11.30 -18.25 16.91
N LEU A 185 10.10 -17.73 17.19
CA LEU A 185 9.84 -16.30 17.18
C LEU A 185 10.71 -15.55 18.20
N THR A 186 10.77 -16.05 19.43
CA THR A 186 11.60 -15.44 20.49
C THR A 186 13.09 -15.45 20.12
N LYS A 187 13.57 -16.54 19.49
CA LYS A 187 14.95 -16.61 19.01
C LYS A 187 15.22 -15.57 17.93
N LYS A 188 14.32 -15.44 16.94
CA LYS A 188 14.42 -14.45 15.86
C LYS A 188 14.41 -13.02 16.39
N LEU A 189 13.54 -12.70 17.35
CA LEU A 189 13.51 -11.39 18.02
C LEU A 189 14.84 -11.07 18.73
N LYS A 190 15.44 -12.04 19.42
CA LYS A 190 16.75 -11.86 20.06
C LYS A 190 17.88 -11.65 19.04
N GLN A 191 17.79 -12.29 17.88
CA GLN A 191 18.76 -12.16 16.78
C GLN A 191 18.63 -10.85 16.00
N SER A 192 17.48 -10.17 16.07
CA SER A 192 17.19 -8.94 15.31
C SER A 192 17.94 -7.70 15.82
N GLY A 193 18.78 -7.82 16.85
CA GLY A 193 19.58 -6.70 17.35
C GLY A 193 18.74 -5.64 18.05
N SER A 194 18.91 -4.38 17.65
CA SER A 194 18.25 -3.21 18.27
C SER A 194 16.97 -2.76 17.56
N LYS A 195 16.68 -3.28 16.37
CA LYS A 195 15.57 -2.85 15.52
C LYS A 195 14.77 -4.06 15.05
N VAL A 196 13.45 -3.93 14.99
CA VAL A 196 12.57 -4.93 14.39
C VAL A 196 11.51 -4.23 13.55
N THR A 197 11.15 -4.84 12.44
CA THR A 197 9.98 -4.44 11.65
C THR A 197 8.88 -5.45 11.84
N LEU A 198 7.68 -4.98 12.16
CA LEU A 198 6.51 -5.81 12.44
C LEU A 198 5.41 -5.47 11.45
N LEU A 199 4.89 -6.45 10.73
CA LEU A 199 3.59 -6.32 10.08
C LEU A 199 2.54 -6.81 11.06
N VAL A 200 1.61 -5.94 11.43
CA VAL A 200 0.58 -6.24 12.43
C VAL A 200 -0.81 -5.90 11.91
N ALA A 201 -1.83 -6.60 12.42
CA ALA A 201 -3.22 -6.31 12.12
C ALA A 201 -4.07 -6.25 13.39
N SER A 202 -5.07 -5.38 13.43
CA SER A 202 -6.11 -5.44 14.47
C SER A 202 -6.91 -6.74 14.31
N SER A 203 -7.67 -7.15 15.33
CA SER A 203 -8.53 -8.35 15.21
C SER A 203 -9.55 -8.25 14.08
N ALA A 204 -10.11 -7.07 13.81
CA ALA A 204 -11.05 -6.88 12.72
C ALA A 204 -10.38 -7.02 11.34
N VAL A 205 -9.18 -6.46 11.19
CA VAL A 205 -8.40 -6.56 9.94
C VAL A 205 -7.93 -8.00 9.73
N GLU A 206 -7.37 -8.66 10.75
CA GLU A 206 -6.95 -10.06 10.65
C GLU A 206 -8.12 -10.96 10.24
N GLU A 207 -9.27 -10.80 10.89
CA GLU A 207 -10.48 -11.56 10.59
C GLU A 207 -10.97 -11.33 9.15
N PHE A 208 -10.94 -10.07 8.68
CA PHE A 208 -11.30 -9.71 7.31
C PHE A 208 -10.48 -10.50 6.28
N TYR A 209 -9.15 -10.56 6.44
CA TYR A 209 -8.28 -11.31 5.53
C TYR A 209 -8.43 -12.82 5.70
N ARG A 210 -8.52 -13.30 6.94
CA ARG A 210 -8.63 -14.73 7.29
C ARG A 210 -9.89 -15.36 6.69
N LEU A 211 -11.04 -14.74 6.88
CA LEU A 211 -12.33 -15.23 6.35
C LEU A 211 -12.36 -15.24 4.82
N ARG A 212 -11.58 -14.39 4.16
CA ARG A 212 -11.50 -14.28 2.70
C ARG A 212 -10.34 -15.08 2.10
N GLY A 213 -9.55 -15.78 2.92
CA GLY A 213 -8.37 -16.52 2.47
C GLY A 213 -7.30 -15.62 1.83
N LEU A 214 -7.31 -14.32 2.11
CA LEU A 214 -6.39 -13.36 1.54
C LEU A 214 -5.08 -13.35 2.35
N ARG A 215 -3.94 -13.24 1.64
CA ARG A 215 -2.64 -13.05 2.29
C ARG A 215 -2.45 -11.57 2.58
N VAL A 216 -2.26 -11.23 3.85
CA VAL A 216 -1.79 -9.89 4.23
C VAL A 216 -0.31 -9.76 3.88
N THR A 217 0.07 -8.64 3.30
CA THR A 217 1.45 -8.29 2.97
C THR A 217 1.71 -6.85 3.41
N ALA A 218 2.99 -6.49 3.57
CA ALA A 218 3.36 -5.12 3.89
C ALA A 218 2.90 -4.11 2.83
N ALA A 219 2.70 -4.53 1.57
CA ALA A 219 2.26 -3.65 0.48
C ALA A 219 0.84 -3.11 0.67
N LEU A 220 0.05 -3.73 1.55
CA LEU A 220 -1.29 -3.28 1.92
C LEU A 220 -1.28 -2.43 3.20
N ALA A 221 -0.10 -2.18 3.79
CA ALA A 221 0.00 -1.44 5.03
C ALA A 221 -0.46 0.01 4.88
N ASP A 222 -1.07 0.54 5.93
CA ASP A 222 -1.52 1.93 5.99
C ASP A 222 -0.33 2.89 5.77
N PRO A 223 -0.33 3.69 4.70
CA PRO A 223 0.74 4.66 4.40
C PRO A 223 1.00 5.64 5.55
N ALA A 224 -0.01 5.95 6.38
CA ALA A 224 0.12 6.90 7.48
C ALA A 224 1.10 6.41 8.56
N TRP A 225 1.25 5.09 8.70
CA TRP A 225 2.08 4.42 9.72
C TRP A 225 3.41 3.91 9.19
N LEU A 226 3.70 4.18 7.92
CA LEU A 226 4.95 3.78 7.31
C LEU A 226 6.16 4.44 8.01
N PRO A 227 7.23 3.68 8.32
CA PRO A 227 8.34 4.19 9.13
C PRO A 227 9.16 5.32 8.48
N PHE A 228 9.24 5.31 7.15
CA PHE A 228 9.96 6.31 6.37
C PHE A 228 9.01 6.92 5.33
N LYS A 229 8.86 8.24 5.35
CA LYS A 229 7.91 8.91 4.45
C LYS A 229 8.62 9.43 3.22
N ALA A 230 8.05 9.13 2.05
CA ALA A 230 8.45 9.82 0.83
C ALA A 230 8.13 11.32 0.96
N ARG A 231 8.95 12.15 0.33
CA ARG A 231 8.81 13.60 0.33
C ARG A 231 8.43 14.07 -1.06
N GLU A 232 7.42 14.92 -1.13
CA GLU A 232 7.03 15.58 -2.36
C GLU A 232 7.75 16.94 -2.44
N LEU A 233 8.59 17.10 -3.45
CA LEU A 233 9.35 18.31 -3.70
C LEU A 233 8.70 19.05 -4.86
N HIS A 234 8.25 20.27 -4.61
CA HIS A 234 7.69 21.15 -5.65
C HIS A 234 8.74 22.16 -6.08
N LEU A 235 9.21 22.05 -7.31
CA LEU A 235 10.23 22.92 -7.86
C LEU A 235 9.63 23.86 -8.92
N VAL A 236 10.01 25.13 -8.83
CA VAL A 236 9.78 26.12 -9.88
C VAL A 236 11.14 26.50 -10.44
N LYS A 237 11.30 26.45 -11.75
CA LYS A 237 12.58 26.67 -12.42
C LYS A 237 13.01 28.12 -12.25
N GLY A 238 14.24 28.33 -11.76
CA GLY A 238 14.86 29.64 -11.71
C GLY A 238 15.59 29.98 -13.01
N PRO A 239 16.17 31.19 -13.12
CA PRO A 239 17.00 31.58 -14.25
C PRO A 239 18.25 30.69 -14.43
N ALA A 240 18.74 30.08 -13.35
CA ALA A 240 19.83 29.11 -13.32
C ALA A 240 19.36 27.64 -13.45
N GLY A 241 18.07 27.41 -13.70
CA GLY A 241 17.47 26.07 -13.67
C GLY A 241 16.95 25.68 -12.29
N TYR A 242 16.88 24.39 -12.01
CA TYR A 242 16.39 23.86 -10.73
C TYR A 242 17.48 23.80 -9.64
N GLY A 243 18.76 23.72 -10.02
CA GLY A 243 19.89 23.66 -9.08
C GLY A 243 20.17 22.28 -8.48
N PHE A 244 20.05 21.23 -9.29
CA PHE A 244 20.44 19.87 -8.91
C PHE A 244 20.91 19.08 -10.13
N LEU A 245 21.69 18.02 -9.90
CA LEU A 245 22.00 16.99 -10.88
C LEU A 245 21.21 15.71 -10.60
N LEU A 246 20.87 15.01 -11.68
CA LEU A 246 20.32 13.65 -11.59
C LEU A 246 21.44 12.68 -11.92
N LYS A 247 21.68 11.71 -11.04
CA LYS A 247 22.68 10.67 -11.22
C LYS A 247 22.01 9.31 -11.34
N GLU A 248 22.42 8.55 -12.34
CA GLU A 248 22.08 7.13 -12.45
C GLU A 248 23.06 6.30 -11.61
N ASP A 249 22.55 5.45 -10.71
CA ASP A 249 23.38 4.59 -9.85
C ASP A 249 22.70 3.25 -9.50
N ASP A 250 23.47 2.29 -9.00
CA ASP A 250 22.98 0.97 -8.61
C ASP A 250 22.05 1.07 -7.39
N CYS A 251 20.86 0.48 -7.48
CA CYS A 251 19.93 0.34 -6.37
C CYS A 251 20.25 -0.88 -5.50
N ILE A 252 19.92 -0.79 -4.21
CA ILE A 252 20.09 -1.89 -3.23
C ILE A 252 19.25 -3.12 -3.61
N SER A 253 18.12 -2.93 -4.31
CA SER A 253 17.28 -4.00 -4.90
C SER A 253 17.98 -4.84 -5.96
N GLY A 254 19.09 -4.35 -6.52
CA GLY A 254 19.54 -4.74 -7.86
C GLY A 254 18.73 -4.01 -8.93
N GLY A 255 19.44 -3.48 -9.93
CA GLY A 255 18.87 -2.58 -10.93
C GLY A 255 19.42 -1.17 -10.77
N ILE A 256 18.94 -0.27 -11.61
CA ILE A 256 19.46 1.08 -11.74
C ILE A 256 18.39 2.09 -11.30
N GLY A 257 18.77 3.03 -10.44
CA GLY A 257 17.90 4.09 -9.93
C GLY A 257 18.39 5.48 -10.28
N GLN A 258 17.53 6.47 -10.05
CA GLN A 258 17.78 7.88 -10.30
C GLN A 258 17.88 8.63 -8.98
N PHE A 259 19.04 9.21 -8.72
CA PHE A 259 19.40 9.84 -7.44
C PHE A 259 19.66 11.32 -7.63
N LEU A 260 19.27 12.11 -6.63
CA LEU A 260 19.54 13.53 -6.57
C LEU A 260 20.97 13.75 -6.09
N TRP A 261 21.72 14.53 -6.85
CA TRP A 261 23.14 14.79 -6.64
C TRP A 261 23.44 16.28 -6.78
N GLU A 262 24.50 16.77 -6.13
CA GLU A 262 24.98 18.16 -6.24
C GLU A 262 23.84 19.20 -6.18
N VAL A 263 23.25 19.38 -4.99
CA VAL A 263 22.22 20.38 -4.75
C VAL A 263 22.88 21.74 -4.52
N ASP A 264 22.60 22.70 -5.40
CA ASP A 264 23.18 24.03 -5.36
C ASP A 264 22.55 24.91 -4.26
N GLU A 265 23.39 25.55 -3.44
CA GLU A 265 22.96 26.42 -2.35
C GLU A 265 22.15 27.62 -2.87
N GLY A 266 21.01 27.88 -2.23
CA GLY A 266 20.11 28.98 -2.54
C GLY A 266 19.25 28.79 -3.80
N LEU A 267 19.38 27.68 -4.53
CA LEU A 267 18.58 27.39 -5.72
C LEU A 267 17.26 26.66 -5.39
N PRO A 268 16.29 26.59 -6.33
CA PRO A 268 14.96 26.04 -6.07
C PRO A 268 14.94 24.62 -5.48
N ALA A 269 15.91 23.78 -5.84
CA ALA A 269 16.05 22.43 -5.30
C ALA A 269 16.28 22.41 -3.78
N GLU A 270 17.25 23.17 -3.29
CA GLU A 270 17.52 23.28 -1.84
C GLU A 270 16.30 23.86 -1.11
N GLN A 271 15.68 24.90 -1.67
CA GLN A 271 14.50 25.55 -1.09
C GLN A 271 13.29 24.62 -0.98
N ALA A 272 13.15 23.68 -1.92
CA ALA A 272 12.12 22.64 -1.88
C ALA A 272 12.44 21.53 -0.84
N GLY A 273 13.60 21.57 -0.20
CA GLY A 273 14.04 20.59 0.79
C GLY A 273 14.72 19.37 0.18
N MET A 274 15.23 19.46 -1.05
CA MET A 274 15.99 18.39 -1.70
C MET A 274 17.24 18.07 -0.89
N LYS A 275 17.57 16.77 -0.76
CA LYS A 275 18.82 16.33 -0.14
C LYS A 275 19.61 15.46 -1.11
N GLU A 276 20.93 15.63 -1.07
CA GLU A 276 21.84 14.77 -1.81
C GLU A 276 21.67 13.30 -1.37
N GLY A 277 21.64 12.39 -2.34
CA GLY A 277 21.44 10.96 -2.14
C GLY A 277 19.97 10.52 -2.10
N ASP A 278 19.00 11.45 -2.10
CA ASP A 278 17.59 11.08 -2.23
C ASP A 278 17.34 10.36 -3.56
N ARG A 279 16.60 9.25 -3.52
CA ARG A 279 16.17 8.52 -4.72
C ARG A 279 14.85 9.06 -5.22
N VAL A 280 14.74 9.29 -6.53
CA VAL A 280 13.50 9.71 -7.18
C VAL A 280 12.61 8.48 -7.42
N LEU A 281 11.36 8.57 -6.97
CA LEU A 281 10.35 7.52 -7.12
C LEU A 281 9.33 7.84 -8.22
N ALA A 282 8.98 9.12 -8.35
CA ALA A 282 8.00 9.59 -9.31
C ALA A 282 8.27 11.03 -9.75
N VAL A 283 7.84 11.35 -10.97
CA VAL A 283 7.91 12.69 -11.56
C VAL A 283 6.51 13.08 -12.00
N ASN A 284 6.01 14.22 -11.52
CA ASN A 284 4.69 14.78 -11.82
C ASN A 284 3.53 13.78 -11.60
N GLY A 285 3.63 12.95 -10.56
CA GLY A 285 2.61 11.96 -10.22
C GLY A 285 2.72 10.63 -10.96
N GLU A 286 3.70 10.48 -11.85
CA GLU A 286 3.97 9.21 -12.54
C GLU A 286 5.21 8.53 -11.98
N SER A 287 5.09 7.24 -11.61
CA SER A 287 6.23 6.41 -11.25
C SER A 287 7.28 6.40 -12.36
N ILE A 288 8.55 6.44 -11.96
CA ILE A 288 9.68 6.28 -12.89
C ILE A 288 10.27 4.86 -12.88
N GLU A 289 9.61 3.93 -12.19
CA GLU A 289 10.02 2.51 -12.18
C GLU A 289 10.08 1.95 -13.61
N GLY A 290 11.20 1.31 -13.95
CA GLY A 290 11.45 0.73 -15.27
C GLY A 290 11.83 1.72 -16.37
N LEU A 291 11.94 3.02 -16.05
CA LEU A 291 12.48 4.02 -16.98
C LEU A 291 14.01 4.07 -16.91
N ASP A 292 14.64 4.36 -18.04
CA ASP A 292 16.06 4.72 -18.06
C ASP A 292 16.30 6.19 -17.65
N HIS A 293 17.57 6.57 -17.51
CA HIS A 293 17.97 7.94 -17.19
C HIS A 293 17.39 8.98 -18.15
N GLU A 294 17.47 8.74 -19.46
CA GLU A 294 17.04 9.71 -20.47
C GLU A 294 15.53 9.93 -20.41
N GLN A 295 14.75 8.85 -20.31
CA GLN A 295 13.30 8.88 -20.14
C GLN A 295 12.88 9.61 -18.87
N THR A 296 13.62 9.44 -17.78
CA THR A 296 13.38 10.16 -16.52
C THR A 296 13.65 11.66 -16.69
N VAL A 297 14.77 12.03 -17.32
CA VAL A 297 15.13 13.43 -17.59
C VAL A 297 14.08 14.08 -18.50
N LEU A 298 13.58 13.37 -19.51
CA LEU A 298 12.51 13.87 -20.39
C LEU A 298 11.23 14.16 -19.59
N ARG A 299 10.84 13.29 -18.64
CA ARG A 299 9.70 13.53 -17.75
C ARG A 299 9.89 14.76 -16.87
N ILE A 300 11.09 14.95 -16.30
CA ILE A 300 11.40 16.12 -15.47
C ILE A 300 11.30 17.42 -16.29
N ARG A 301 11.69 17.37 -17.56
CA ARG A 301 11.68 18.51 -18.48
C ARG A 301 10.36 18.69 -19.24
N ALA A 302 9.40 17.78 -19.08
CA ALA A 302 8.13 17.81 -19.81
C ALA A 302 7.32 19.10 -19.54
N HIS A 303 7.46 19.66 -18.34
CA HIS A 303 6.93 20.97 -17.98
C HIS A 303 8.10 21.95 -17.84
N GLU A 304 8.12 22.99 -18.68
CA GLU A 304 9.27 23.89 -18.84
C GLU A 304 9.67 24.64 -17.57
N GLU A 305 8.69 24.95 -16.71
CA GLU A 305 8.81 25.86 -15.57
C GLU A 305 8.62 25.20 -14.20
N ARG A 306 8.02 24.00 -14.14
CA ARG A 306 7.65 23.36 -12.87
C ARG A 306 7.82 21.86 -12.94
N VAL A 307 8.28 21.26 -11.85
CA VAL A 307 8.30 19.81 -11.68
C VAL A 307 7.99 19.45 -10.24
N THR A 308 7.23 18.38 -10.07
CA THR A 308 7.01 17.75 -8.76
C THR A 308 7.75 16.42 -8.73
N LEU A 309 8.62 16.23 -7.73
CA LEU A 309 9.37 14.99 -7.54
C LEU A 309 8.89 14.31 -6.26
N LEU A 310 8.58 13.01 -6.33
CA LEU A 310 8.44 12.19 -5.14
C LEU A 310 9.78 11.51 -4.88
N VAL A 311 10.34 11.70 -3.69
CA VAL A 311 11.68 11.22 -3.35
C VAL A 311 11.68 10.48 -2.02
N ILE A 312 12.62 9.54 -1.85
CA ILE A 312 12.86 8.86 -0.58
C ILE A 312 14.32 9.03 -0.17
N ASP A 313 14.56 9.21 1.13
CA ASP A 313 15.92 9.31 1.64
C ASP A 313 16.62 7.93 1.65
N PRO A 314 17.97 7.87 1.68
CA PRO A 314 18.71 6.62 1.64
C PRO A 314 18.32 5.59 2.72
N ALA A 315 17.95 6.05 3.91
CA ALA A 315 17.59 5.15 5.01
C ALA A 315 16.21 4.53 4.80
N GLY A 316 15.26 5.32 4.28
CA GLY A 316 13.96 4.83 3.85
C GLY A 316 14.06 3.90 2.66
N ASP A 317 14.93 4.23 1.70
CA ASP A 317 15.19 3.40 0.55
C ASP A 317 15.72 2.02 0.96
N GLU A 318 16.78 1.97 1.78
CA GLU A 318 17.32 0.73 2.33
C GLU A 318 16.26 -0.06 3.12
N PHE A 319 15.43 0.63 3.90
CA PHE A 319 14.37 0.02 4.68
C PHE A 319 13.35 -0.72 3.81
N TYR A 320 12.75 -0.05 2.82
CA TYR A 320 11.69 -0.64 1.99
C TYR A 320 12.19 -1.84 1.19
N HIS A 321 13.43 -1.75 0.70
CA HIS A 321 14.12 -2.87 0.10
C HIS A 321 14.30 -4.04 1.07
N SER A 322 14.76 -3.79 2.30
CA SER A 322 15.04 -4.85 3.28
C SER A 322 13.81 -5.66 3.70
N VAL A 323 12.61 -5.06 3.60
CA VAL A 323 11.34 -5.71 3.96
C VAL A 323 10.55 -6.22 2.76
N GLY A 324 11.13 -6.18 1.56
CA GLY A 324 10.49 -6.65 0.32
C GLY A 324 9.28 -5.82 -0.10
N LEU A 325 9.24 -4.54 0.30
CA LEU A 325 8.27 -3.59 -0.17
C LEU A 325 8.76 -2.92 -1.44
N GLY A 326 7.86 -2.79 -2.43
CA GLY A 326 8.10 -1.88 -3.55
C GLY A 326 8.12 -0.42 -3.08
N ASP A 327 8.55 0.47 -3.96
CA ASP A 327 8.68 1.90 -3.67
C ASP A 327 7.38 2.50 -3.10
N PRO A 328 7.44 3.34 -2.05
CA PRO A 328 6.26 4.01 -1.54
C PRO A 328 5.69 4.93 -2.62
N GLY A 329 4.56 4.53 -3.20
CA GLY A 329 3.91 5.27 -4.28
C GLY A 329 3.24 6.57 -3.83
N TRP A 330 2.80 7.36 -4.83
CA TRP A 330 2.09 8.64 -4.74
C TRP A 330 0.73 8.61 -3.99
N SER A 331 0.38 7.48 -3.38
CA SER A 331 -0.81 7.28 -2.57
C SER A 331 -0.55 7.39 -1.07
N CYS A 332 0.54 8.03 -0.66
CA CYS A 332 0.64 8.58 0.69
C CYS A 332 -0.18 9.88 0.76
N PRO A 333 -1.03 10.06 1.80
CA PRO A 333 -2.06 11.11 1.85
C PRO A 333 -1.52 12.53 1.79
#